data_AF-A0A1I6E8A9-F1
#
_entry.id   AF-A0A1I6E8A9-F1
#
_cell.length_a   1.000
_cell.length_b   1.000
_cell.length_c   1.000
_cell.angle_alpha   90.00
_cell.angle_beta   90.00
_cell.angle_gamma   90.00
#
_symmetry.space_group_name_H-M   'P 1'
#
loop_
_entity.id
_entity.type
_entity.pdbx_description
1 polymer ?
#
loop_
_entity_poly.entity_id
_entity_poly.type
_entity_poly.pdbx_seq_one_letter_code
_entity_poly.pdbx_strand_id
1 'polypeptide(L)' 'MAANIERLIKEIKSLSPTEKIELARRLDEEAIFSNQSWYWTPEWQAAEKEADEDIAAGRVHRFKNVNDALKFLHEQAE' A
#
# COMPACT_ATOMS: atom_id res chain seq x y z
N MET A 1 -3.32 3.27 -18.16
CA MET A 1 -3.80 2.91 -16.81
C MET A 1 -3.66 4.09 -15.84
N ALA A 2 -2.48 4.70 -15.71
CA ALA A 2 -2.24 5.88 -14.84
C ALA A 2 -3.19 7.07 -15.09
N ALA A 3 -3.39 7.48 -16.35
CA ALA A 3 -4.29 8.60 -16.69
C ALA A 3 -5.75 8.39 -16.25
N ASN A 4 -6.20 7.14 -16.12
CA ASN A 4 -7.55 6.82 -15.70
C ASN A 4 -7.71 6.97 -14.17
N ILE A 5 -6.66 6.61 -13.43
CA ILE A 5 -6.62 6.74 -11.96
C ILE A 5 -6.55 8.21 -11.57
N GLU A 6 -5.72 9.01 -12.22
CA GLU A 6 -5.63 10.46 -11.96
C GLU A 6 -6.96 11.18 -12.19
N ARG A 7 -7.69 10.79 -13.24
CA ARG A 7 -9.03 11.30 -13.52
C ARG A 7 -10.02 10.93 -12.40
N LEU A 8 -10.03 9.67 -11.98
CA LEU A 8 -10.91 9.21 -10.88
C LEU A 8 -10.59 9.93 -9.56
N ILE A 9 -9.31 10.15 -9.24
CA ILE A 9 -8.90 10.93 -8.05
C ILE A 9 -9.45 12.35 -8.13
N LYS A 10 -9.37 12.99 -9.29
CA LYS A 10 -9.89 14.35 -9.49
C LYS A 10 -11.41 14.40 -9.32
N GLU A 11 -12.12 13.43 -9.88
CA GLU A 11 -13.58 13.29 -9.74
C GLU A 11 -13.97 13.09 -8.26
N ILE A 12 -13.34 12.14 -7.56
CA ILE A 12 -13.58 11.87 -6.13
C ILE A 12 -13.31 13.12 -5.29
N LYS A 13 -12.23 13.86 -5.57
CA LYS A 13 -11.92 15.10 -4.83
C LYS A 13 -13.00 16.17 -5.01
N SER A 14 -13.61 16.24 -6.19
CA SER A 14 -14.66 17.21 -6.53
C SER A 14 -16.05 16.89 -5.96
N LEU A 15 -16.27 15.67 -5.46
CA LEU A 15 -17.53 15.28 -4.84
C LEU A 15 -17.84 16.10 -3.58
N SER A 16 -19.12 16.37 -3.37
CA SER A 16 -19.65 16.95 -2.14
C SER A 16 -19.43 16.00 -0.94
N PRO A 17 -19.49 16.51 0.31
CA PRO A 17 -19.36 15.66 1.50
C PRO A 17 -20.37 14.50 1.53
N THR A 18 -21.61 14.73 1.13
CA THR A 18 -22.66 13.69 1.09
C THR A 18 -22.35 12.61 0.05
N GLU A 19 -21.89 13.00 -1.14
CA GLU A 19 -21.51 12.05 -2.18
C GLU A 19 -20.27 11.23 -1.80
N LYS A 20 -19.32 11.81 -1.07
CA LYS A 20 -18.16 11.08 -0.52
C LYS A 20 -18.58 10.02 0.49
N ILE A 21 -19.52 10.35 1.38
CA ILE A 21 -20.05 9.41 2.37
C ILE A 21 -20.80 8.27 1.67
N GLU A 22 -21.63 8.58 0.70
CA GLU A 22 -22.39 7.58 -0.06
C GLU A 22 -21.47 6.67 -0.89
N LEU A 23 -20.42 7.22 -1.49
CA LEU A 23 -19.41 6.43 -2.19
C LEU A 23 -18.65 5.49 -1.22
N ALA A 24 -18.25 5.98 -0.05
CA ALA A 24 -17.56 5.17 0.95
C ALA A 24 -18.44 4.01 1.46
N ARG A 25 -19.72 4.28 1.73
CA ARG A 25 -20.71 3.26 2.12
C ARG A 25 -20.82 2.16 1.07
N ARG A 26 -20.94 2.53 -0.21
CA ARG A 26 -21.04 1.57 -1.31
C ARG A 26 -19.78 0.73 -1.49
N LEU A 27 -18.61 1.34 -1.32
CA LEU A 27 -17.33 0.64 -1.41
C LEU A 27 -17.12 -0.37 -0.27
N ASP A 28 -17.63 -0.05 0.92
CA ASP A 28 -17.64 -0.97 2.07
C ASP A 28 -18.60 -2.15 1.85
N GLU A 29 -19.81 -1.89 1.31
CA GLU A 29 -20.80 -2.91 0.95
C GLU A 29 -20.33 -3.87 -0.14
N GLU A 30 -19.55 -3.38 -1.11
CA GLU A 30 -18.94 -4.22 -2.15
C GLU A 30 -17.75 -5.06 -1.65
N ALA A 31 -17.49 -5.06 -0.33
CA ALA A 31 -16.49 -5.88 0.35
C ALA A 31 -15.06 -5.74 -0.16
N ILE A 32 -14.75 -4.62 -0.84
CA ILE A 32 -13.40 -4.36 -1.37
C ILE A 32 -12.40 -4.12 -0.22
N PHE A 33 -12.89 -3.70 0.96
CA PHE A 33 -12.04 -3.21 2.05
C PHE A 33 -12.06 -4.06 3.32
N SER A 34 -13.05 -4.90 3.59
CA SER A 34 -13.27 -5.42 4.95
C SER A 34 -12.09 -6.22 5.53
N ASN A 35 -11.30 -6.92 4.71
CA ASN A 35 -10.11 -7.67 5.14
C ASN A 35 -8.77 -6.98 4.82
N GLN A 36 -8.76 -5.87 4.09
CA GLN A 36 -7.54 -5.14 3.68
C GLN A 36 -7.53 -3.66 4.10
N SER A 37 -8.51 -3.17 4.86
CA SER A 37 -8.54 -1.79 5.36
C SER A 37 -7.29 -1.41 6.15
N TRP A 38 -6.64 -2.39 6.79
CA TRP A 38 -5.39 -2.19 7.53
C TRP A 38 -4.26 -1.63 6.64
N TYR A 39 -4.28 -1.90 5.33
CA TYR A 39 -3.28 -1.40 4.39
C TYR A 39 -3.31 0.13 4.28
N TRP A 40 -4.49 0.73 4.48
CA TRP A 40 -4.70 2.16 4.36
C TRP A 40 -4.56 2.93 5.68
N THR A 41 -4.17 2.27 6.78
CA THR A 41 -3.93 3.02 8.03
C THR A 41 -2.71 3.92 7.89
N PRO A 42 -2.66 5.08 8.59
CA PRO A 42 -1.52 5.99 8.51
C PRO A 42 -0.19 5.32 8.82
N GLU A 43 -0.18 4.37 9.75
CA GLU A 43 1.01 3.62 10.16
C GLU A 43 1.51 2.72 9.03
N TRP A 44 0.60 2.01 8.35
CA TRP A 44 0.96 1.13 7.25
C TRP A 44 1.47 1.93 6.04
N GLN A 45 0.79 3.02 5.69
CA GLN A 45 1.24 3.91 4.59
C GLN A 45 2.60 4.57 4.88
N ALA A 46 2.91 4.86 6.15
CA ALA A 46 4.23 5.35 6.53
C ALA A 46 5.32 4.28 6.34
N ALA A 47 5.04 3.03 6.72
CA ALA A 47 5.96 1.91 6.54
C ALA A 47 6.20 1.58 5.04
N GLU A 48 5.16 1.66 4.20
CA GLU A 48 5.31 1.52 2.73
C GLU A 48 6.25 2.59 2.16
N LYS A 49 6.07 3.85 2.60
CA LYS A 49 6.95 4.94 2.15
C LYS A 49 8.41 4.71 2.57
N GLU A 50 8.64 4.24 3.78
CA GLU A 50 9.99 3.89 4.26
C GLU A 50 10.61 2.75 3.43
N ALA A 51 9.84 1.69 3.16
CA ALA A 51 10.29 0.57 2.34
C ALA A 51 10.63 1.00 0.90
N ASP A 52 9.81 1.86 0.30
CA ASP A 52 10.08 2.43 -1.03
C ASP A 52 11.38 3.25 -1.05
N GLU A 53 11.62 4.05 -0.01
CA GLU A 53 12.85 4.82 0.15
C GLU A 53 14.08 3.92 0.33
N ASP A 54 13.97 2.83 1.08
CA ASP A 54 15.01 1.81 1.25
C ASP A 54 15.35 1.13 -0.08
N ILE A 55 14.33 0.74 -0.85
CA ILE A 55 14.51 0.14 -2.18
C ILE A 55 15.20 1.13 -3.12
N ALA A 56 14.75 2.38 -3.16
CA ALA A 56 15.31 3.42 -4.01
C ALA A 56 16.77 3.76 -3.65
N ALA A 57 17.09 3.76 -2.36
CA ALA A 57 18.44 4.00 -1.86
C ALA A 57 19.35 2.76 -1.94
N GLY A 58 18.83 1.60 -2.36
CA GLY A 58 19.58 0.35 -2.42
C GLY A 58 19.88 -0.27 -1.06
N ARG A 59 19.16 0.12 0.00
CA ARG A 59 19.24 -0.46 1.35
C ARG A 59 18.50 -1.81 1.44
N VAL A 60 18.65 -2.63 0.41
CA VAL A 60 17.98 -3.93 0.28
C VAL A 60 18.94 -5.00 -0.18
N HIS A 61 18.71 -6.24 0.27
CA HIS A 61 19.44 -7.40 -0.20
C HIS A 61 18.65 -8.13 -1.29
N ARG A 62 19.34 -8.54 -2.37
CA ARG A 62 18.76 -9.35 -3.45
C ARG A 62 19.33 -10.74 -3.40
N PHE A 63 18.45 -11.74 -3.41
CA PHE A 63 18.83 -13.15 -3.38
C PHE A 63 18.31 -13.86 -4.64
N LYS A 64 19.04 -14.88 -5.10
CA LYS A 64 18.63 -15.68 -6.27
C LYS A 64 17.55 -16.70 -5.91
N ASN A 65 17.46 -17.09 -4.63
CA ASN A 65 16.51 -18.05 -4.12
C ASN A 65 16.25 -17.79 -2.63
N VAL A 66 15.21 -18.44 -2.10
CA VAL A 66 14.75 -18.29 -0.71
C VAL A 66 15.75 -18.84 0.30
N ASN A 67 16.48 -19.91 -0.02
CA ASN A 67 17.44 -20.52 0.92
C ASN A 67 18.58 -19.55 1.26
N ASP A 68 19.08 -18.82 0.26
CA ASP A 68 20.12 -17.79 0.45
C ASP A 68 19.60 -16.65 1.34
N ALA A 69 18.34 -16.24 1.15
CA ALA A 69 17.71 -15.20 1.96
C ALA A 69 17.53 -15.63 3.43
N LEU A 70 17.07 -16.87 3.66
CA LEU A 70 16.91 -17.43 5.01
C LEU A 70 18.24 -17.57 5.74
N LYS A 71 19.28 -18.03 5.03
CA LYS A 71 20.64 -18.12 5.58
C LYS A 71 21.14 -16.74 6.04
N PHE A 72 20.99 -15.72 5.21
CA PHE A 72 21.33 -14.35 5.58
C PHE A 72 20.60 -13.89 6.84
N LEU A 73 19.28 -14.12 6.94
CA LEU A 73 18.49 -13.72 8.12
C LEU A 73 18.95 -14.43 9.40
N HIS A 74 19.26 -15.73 9.33
CA HIS A 74 19.79 -16.46 10.49
C HIS A 74 21.17 -15.91 10.92
N GLU A 75 22.04 -15.57 9.97
CA GLU A 75 23.36 -14.99 10.26
C GLU A 75 23.29 -13.57 10.86
N GLN A 76 22.20 -12.81 10.63
CA GLN A 76 22.01 -11.48 11.25
C GLN A 76 21.44 -11.55 12.67
N ALA A 77 20.89 -12.70 13.08
CA ALA A 77 20.27 -12.88 14.39
C ALA A 77 21.27 -13.35 15.47
N GLU A 78 22.50 -13.69 15.08
CA GLU A 78 23.64 -14.04 15.96
C GLU A 78 24.53 -12.83 16.26
#